data_AF-A0A7S3QJR7-F1
#
_entry.id   AF-A0A7S3QJR7-F1
#
_cell.length_a   1.000
_cell.length_b   1.000
_cell.length_c   1.000
_cell.angle_alpha   90.00
_cell.angle_beta   90.00
_cell.angle_gamma   90.00
#
_symmetry.space_group_name_H-M   'P 1'
#
loop_
_entity.id
_entity.type
_entity.pdbx_description
1 polymer ?
#
loop_
_entity_poly.entity_id
_entity_poly.type
_entity_poly.pdbx_seq_one_letter_code
_entity_poly.pdbx_strand_id
1 'polypeptide(L)'
;MENTDRERAVLPYLVTGCLFWQVFYAVSYIRRDGNERHFHSKRVSNFHSITGIIMSVANLCINNDSVFPESIILSWGIGYFLADLIDCIVRRDFMFAIHSILAITLLPFGWKGELYAKKAGSLAYFIEFSSPCYHKWLQSKKRSDFIVFIVTFFACRIIYVPIFFTLIGAEDNSFLMVGIILFYLLNIAWFTKASCLLFNYKDDMDSRESYETIA
;
A
#
# COMPACT_ATOMS: atom_id res chain seq x y z
N MET A 1 -29.17 -8.17 -4.19
CA MET A 1 -28.32 -8.42 -5.38
C MET A 1 -27.72 -9.81 -5.18
N GLU A 2 -28.07 -10.76 -6.04
CA GLU A 2 -27.55 -12.12 -5.99
C GLU A 2 -26.01 -12.11 -6.14
N ASN A 3 -25.32 -13.07 -5.54
CA ASN A 3 -23.85 -13.12 -5.49
C ASN A 3 -23.23 -13.07 -6.90
N THR A 4 -23.90 -13.67 -7.88
CA THR A 4 -23.55 -13.72 -9.30
C THR A 4 -23.60 -12.38 -10.03
N ASP A 5 -24.52 -11.47 -9.68
CA ASP A 5 -24.58 -10.13 -10.29
C ASP A 5 -23.46 -9.23 -9.77
N ARG A 6 -23.08 -9.42 -8.50
CA ARG A 6 -21.96 -8.70 -7.89
C ARG A 6 -20.64 -9.10 -8.52
N GLU A 7 -20.40 -10.40 -8.73
CA GLU A 7 -19.18 -10.90 -9.38
C GLU A 7 -19.01 -10.35 -10.80
N ARG A 8 -20.09 -10.26 -11.59
CA ARG A 8 -20.06 -9.65 -12.92
C ARG A 8 -19.74 -8.16 -12.88
N ALA A 9 -20.20 -7.45 -11.84
CA ALA A 9 -19.93 -6.03 -11.67
C ALA A 9 -18.48 -5.74 -11.25
N VAL A 10 -17.78 -6.68 -10.60
CA VAL A 10 -16.40 -6.51 -10.12
C VAL A 10 -15.38 -6.54 -11.25
N LEU A 11 -15.57 -7.42 -12.24
CA LEU A 11 -14.59 -7.64 -13.30
C LEU A 11 -14.23 -6.36 -14.09
N PRO A 12 -15.20 -5.52 -14.51
CA PRO A 12 -14.88 -4.25 -15.16
C PRO A 12 -14.00 -3.31 -14.31
N TYR A 13 -14.26 -3.21 -13.00
CA TYR A 13 -13.45 -2.38 -12.11
C TYR A 13 -12.03 -2.93 -12.00
N LEU A 14 -11.89 -4.23 -11.81
CA LEU A 14 -10.58 -4.88 -11.70
C LEU A 14 -9.76 -4.71 -12.98
N VAL A 15 -10.35 -4.98 -14.14
CA VAL A 15 -9.68 -4.81 -15.44
C VAL A 15 -9.29 -3.35 -15.64
N THR A 16 -10.18 -2.40 -15.34
CA THR A 16 -9.89 -0.96 -15.51
C THR A 16 -8.79 -0.50 -14.57
N GLY A 17 -8.83 -0.87 -13.29
CA GLY A 17 -7.81 -0.52 -12.31
C GLY A 17 -6.44 -1.11 -12.66
N CYS A 18 -6.41 -2.39 -13.06
CA CYS A 18 -5.18 -3.03 -13.54
C CYS A 18 -4.65 -2.34 -14.79
N LEU A 19 -5.46 -2.15 -15.83
CA LEU A 19 -5.03 -1.51 -17.07
C LEU A 19 -4.52 -0.09 -16.83
N PHE A 20 -5.19 0.70 -15.98
CA PHE A 20 -4.75 2.04 -15.61
C PHE A 20 -3.32 2.02 -15.06
N TRP A 21 -3.05 1.16 -14.07
CA TRP A 21 -1.73 1.08 -13.46
C TRP A 21 -0.67 0.45 -14.38
N GLN A 22 -1.02 -0.53 -15.20
CA GLN A 22 -0.10 -1.12 -16.18
C GLN A 22 0.26 -0.13 -17.29
N VAL A 23 -0.68 0.70 -17.75
CA VAL A 23 -0.39 1.80 -18.69
C VAL A 23 0.51 2.82 -18.02
N PHE A 24 0.25 3.19 -16.76
CA PHE A 24 1.11 4.11 -16.02
C PHE A 24 2.53 3.55 -15.85
N TYR A 25 2.65 2.25 -15.56
CA TYR A 25 3.90 1.50 -15.53
C TYR A 25 4.63 1.58 -16.88
N ALA A 26 3.97 1.19 -17.96
CA ALA A 26 4.57 1.22 -19.30
C ALA A 26 5.00 2.63 -19.72
N VAL A 27 4.18 3.65 -19.48
CA VAL A 27 4.51 5.05 -19.79
C VAL A 27 5.69 5.54 -18.96
N SER A 28 5.74 5.22 -17.66
CA SER A 28 6.88 5.55 -16.79
C SER A 28 8.18 4.91 -17.29
N TYR A 29 8.08 3.72 -17.87
CA TYR A 29 9.19 2.99 -18.45
C TYR A 29 9.56 3.46 -19.87
N ILE A 30 8.66 4.11 -20.61
CA ILE A 30 8.91 4.61 -21.98
C ILE A 30 9.43 6.06 -21.97
N ARG A 31 8.89 6.96 -21.13
CA ARG A 31 9.24 8.40 -21.06
C ARG A 31 10.59 8.68 -20.38
N ARG A 32 11.54 7.79 -20.60
CA ARG A 32 12.87 7.77 -20.00
C ARG A 32 13.68 8.99 -20.38
N ASP A 33 14.21 9.66 -19.36
CA ASP A 33 15.39 10.50 -19.49
C ASP A 33 16.27 10.23 -18.27
N GLY A 34 17.33 9.42 -18.42
CA GLY A 34 18.33 9.16 -17.37
C GLY A 34 18.26 7.83 -16.59
N ASN A 35 18.97 7.79 -15.44
CA ASN A 35 19.36 6.60 -14.67
C ASN A 35 18.34 6.09 -13.63
N GLU A 36 17.23 6.79 -13.35
CA GLU A 36 16.24 6.32 -12.37
C GLU A 36 15.19 5.42 -13.04
N ARG A 37 15.42 4.10 -13.02
CA ARG A 37 14.65 3.09 -13.78
C ARG A 37 13.47 2.47 -13.01
N HIS A 38 12.68 3.25 -12.28
CA HIS A 38 11.79 2.64 -11.26
C HIS A 38 10.35 3.18 -11.32
N PHE A 39 9.39 2.29 -11.53
CA PHE A 39 7.96 2.60 -11.35
C PHE A 39 7.65 2.97 -9.91
N HIS A 40 8.43 2.42 -8.97
CA HIS A 40 8.51 2.89 -7.59
C HIS A 40 9.19 4.28 -7.47
N SER A 41 8.95 5.18 -8.42
CA SER A 41 9.29 6.58 -8.25
C SER A 41 8.42 7.13 -7.10
N LYS A 42 9.04 7.94 -6.25
CA LYS A 42 8.40 8.55 -5.07
C LYS A 42 7.06 9.23 -5.40
N ARG A 43 6.91 9.74 -6.63
CA ARG A 43 5.70 10.41 -7.13
C ARG A 43 4.55 9.43 -7.40
N VAL A 44 4.83 8.30 -8.04
CA VAL A 44 3.82 7.27 -8.38
C VAL A 44 3.25 6.67 -7.10
N SER A 45 4.13 6.29 -6.17
CA SER A 45 3.72 5.71 -4.88
C SER A 45 2.95 6.74 -4.04
N ASN A 46 3.37 8.01 -3.97
CA ASN A 46 2.60 9.06 -3.30
C ASN A 46 1.22 9.27 -3.95
N PHE A 47 1.15 9.29 -5.28
CA PHE A 47 -0.11 9.44 -6.00
C PHE A 47 -1.07 8.29 -5.69
N HIS A 48 -0.56 7.05 -5.66
CA HIS A 48 -1.32 5.87 -5.25
C HIS A 48 -1.86 6.01 -3.83
N SER A 49 -0.99 6.28 -2.86
CA SER A 49 -1.37 6.35 -1.44
C SER A 49 -2.34 7.49 -1.18
N ILE A 50 -2.03 8.72 -1.62
CA ILE A 50 -2.87 9.90 -1.37
C ILE A 50 -4.24 9.75 -2.02
N THR A 51 -4.29 9.38 -3.30
CA THR A 51 -5.57 9.22 -4.01
C THR A 51 -6.39 8.10 -3.38
N GLY A 52 -5.75 6.98 -3.06
CA GLY A 52 -6.43 5.87 -2.41
C GLY A 52 -6.98 6.24 -1.02
N ILE A 53 -6.24 6.99 -0.21
CA ILE A 53 -6.74 7.51 1.08
C ILE A 53 -7.95 8.43 0.88
N ILE A 54 -7.88 9.36 -0.08
CA ILE A 54 -9.00 10.26 -0.39
C ILE A 54 -10.23 9.45 -0.81
N MET A 55 -10.04 8.48 -1.70
CA MET A 55 -11.14 7.62 -2.13
C MET A 55 -11.68 6.77 -0.97
N SER A 56 -10.83 6.20 -0.11
CA SER A 56 -11.27 5.43 1.06
C SER A 56 -12.07 6.27 2.04
N VAL A 57 -11.62 7.49 2.34
CA VAL A 57 -12.38 8.43 3.18
C VAL A 57 -13.71 8.76 2.52
N ALA A 58 -13.73 9.06 1.21
CA ALA A 58 -14.96 9.33 0.48
C ALA A 58 -15.93 8.13 0.51
N ASN A 59 -15.43 6.91 0.33
CA ASN A 59 -16.22 5.68 0.43
C ASN A 59 -16.86 5.51 1.80
N LEU A 60 -16.08 5.70 2.87
CA LEU A 60 -16.56 5.59 4.25
C LEU A 60 -17.55 6.70 4.59
N CYS A 61 -17.36 7.93 4.10
CA CYS A 61 -18.27 9.05 4.35
C CYS A 61 -19.58 8.95 3.56
N ILE A 62 -19.52 8.54 2.28
CA ILE A 62 -20.71 8.37 1.43
C ILE A 62 -21.50 7.12 1.86
N ASN A 63 -20.79 6.05 2.22
CA ASN A 63 -21.31 4.77 2.68
C ASN A 63 -22.49 4.24 1.82
N ASN A 64 -22.39 4.40 0.50
CA ASN A 64 -23.40 3.98 -0.46
C ASN A 64 -22.74 3.42 -1.71
N ASP A 65 -22.79 2.09 -1.87
CA ASP A 65 -22.15 1.38 -2.99
C ASP A 65 -22.78 1.68 -4.36
N SER A 66 -24.01 2.22 -4.40
CA SER A 66 -24.60 2.68 -5.67
C SER A 66 -23.96 3.96 -6.20
N VAL A 67 -23.35 4.76 -5.32
CA VAL A 67 -22.71 6.03 -5.65
C VAL A 67 -21.20 5.86 -5.77
N PHE A 68 -20.58 5.25 -4.76
CA PHE A 68 -19.13 5.04 -4.74
C PHE A 68 -18.80 3.64 -4.20
N PRO A 69 -18.77 2.62 -5.07
CA PRO A 69 -18.57 1.24 -4.64
C PRO A 69 -17.17 0.97 -4.11
N GLU A 70 -17.08 0.17 -3.05
CA GLU A 70 -15.82 -0.33 -2.47
C GLU A 70 -14.93 -1.03 -3.51
N SER A 71 -15.55 -1.63 -4.54
CA SER A 71 -14.83 -2.25 -5.67
C SER A 71 -13.82 -1.30 -6.35
N ILE A 72 -14.09 0.01 -6.38
CA ILE A 72 -13.14 0.99 -6.94
C ILE A 72 -11.85 1.02 -6.13
N ILE A 73 -11.94 1.01 -4.80
CA ILE A 73 -10.79 1.02 -3.88
C ILE A 73 -9.98 -0.27 -4.03
N LEU A 74 -10.66 -1.41 -4.01
CA LEU A 74 -10.03 -2.72 -4.13
C LEU A 74 -9.30 -2.88 -5.47
N SER A 75 -9.93 -2.48 -6.58
CA SER A 75 -9.31 -2.52 -7.91
C SER A 75 -8.16 -1.52 -8.06
N TRP A 76 -8.26 -0.34 -7.44
CA TRP A 76 -7.18 0.64 -7.40
C TRP A 76 -5.95 0.10 -6.66
N GLY A 77 -6.16 -0.53 -5.50
CA GLY A 77 -5.13 -1.22 -4.72
C GLY A 77 -4.45 -2.33 -5.52
N ILE A 78 -5.23 -3.29 -6.02
CA ILE A 78 -4.69 -4.47 -6.72
C ILE A 78 -3.94 -4.08 -7.97
N GLY A 79 -4.48 -3.15 -8.78
CA GLY A 79 -3.80 -2.71 -10.00
C GLY A 79 -2.42 -2.11 -9.72
N TYR A 80 -2.31 -1.30 -8.66
CA TYR A 80 -1.03 -0.72 -8.24
C TYR A 80 -0.06 -1.78 -7.75
N PHE A 81 -0.46 -2.64 -6.81
CA PHE A 81 0.44 -3.65 -6.25
C PHE A 81 0.86 -4.68 -7.30
N LEU A 82 0.04 -4.93 -8.32
CA LEU A 82 0.46 -5.75 -9.46
C LEU A 82 1.59 -5.09 -10.26
N ALA A 83 1.48 -3.78 -10.55
CA ALA A 83 2.55 -3.03 -11.21
C ALA A 83 3.80 -2.93 -10.32
N ASP A 84 3.63 -2.71 -9.02
CA ASP A 84 4.72 -2.67 -8.03
C ASP A 84 5.44 -4.02 -7.92
N LEU A 85 4.70 -5.14 -7.95
CA LEU A 85 5.27 -6.49 -7.99
C LEU A 85 6.16 -6.71 -9.22
N ILE A 86 5.66 -6.33 -10.40
CA ILE A 86 6.42 -6.45 -11.66
C ILE A 86 7.70 -5.60 -11.56
N ASP A 87 7.61 -4.35 -11.09
CA ASP A 87 8.76 -3.47 -10.90
C ASP A 87 9.76 -4.06 -9.90
N CYS A 88 9.30 -4.57 -8.76
CA CYS A 88 10.15 -5.17 -7.73
C CYS A 88 10.88 -6.42 -8.25
N ILE A 89 10.22 -7.27 -9.04
CA ILE A 89 10.85 -8.44 -9.67
C ILE A 89 11.96 -7.99 -10.64
N VAL A 90 11.69 -6.99 -11.48
CA VAL A 90 12.68 -6.43 -12.41
C VAL A 90 13.87 -5.82 -11.67
N ARG A 91 13.63 -5.15 -10.54
CA ARG A 91 14.65 -4.57 -9.65
C ARG A 91 15.35 -5.61 -8.76
N ARG A 92 14.83 -6.83 -8.69
CA ARG A 92 15.26 -7.89 -7.73
C ARG A 92 15.13 -7.46 -6.26
N ASP A 93 14.14 -6.61 -5.99
CA ASP A 93 13.82 -6.13 -4.65
C ASP A 93 12.82 -7.09 -3.98
N PHE A 94 13.37 -8.15 -3.39
CA PHE A 94 12.56 -9.25 -2.84
C PHE A 94 11.68 -8.83 -1.66
N MET A 95 12.14 -7.87 -0.86
CA MET A 95 11.41 -7.45 0.34
C MET A 95 10.13 -6.70 -0.05
N PHE A 96 10.21 -5.79 -1.03
CA PHE A 96 9.03 -5.12 -1.56
C PHE A 96 8.18 -6.04 -2.46
N ALA A 97 8.78 -7.03 -3.13
CA ALA A 97 8.02 -8.05 -3.84
C ALA A 97 7.12 -8.87 -2.89
N ILE A 98 7.63 -9.29 -1.73
CA ILE A 98 6.84 -10.01 -0.72
C ILE A 98 5.67 -9.13 -0.23
N HIS A 99 5.93 -7.84 0.03
CA HIS A 99 4.88 -6.90 0.41
C HIS A 99 3.77 -6.82 -0.65
N SER A 100 4.14 -6.67 -1.92
CA SER A 100 3.18 -6.63 -3.03
C SER A 100 2.40 -7.93 -3.17
N ILE A 101 3.03 -9.09 -3.00
CA ILE A 101 2.34 -10.39 -3.01
C ILE A 101 1.31 -10.47 -1.88
N LEU A 102 1.67 -10.06 -0.66
CA LEU A 102 0.75 -10.03 0.47
C LEU A 102 -0.45 -9.10 0.18
N ALA A 103 -0.20 -7.92 -0.36
CA ALA A 103 -1.26 -6.96 -0.69
C ALA A 103 -2.21 -7.49 -1.79
N ILE A 104 -1.68 -8.04 -2.88
CA ILE A 104 -2.47 -8.66 -3.96
C ILE A 104 -3.28 -9.86 -3.45
N THR A 105 -2.75 -10.60 -2.46
CA THR A 105 -3.44 -11.77 -1.89
C THR A 105 -4.54 -11.36 -0.90
N LEU A 106 -4.31 -10.31 -0.12
CA LEU A 106 -5.24 -9.85 0.92
C LEU A 106 -6.40 -9.01 0.37
N LEU A 107 -6.15 -8.10 -0.57
CA LEU A 107 -7.18 -7.21 -1.11
C LEU A 107 -8.39 -7.96 -1.70
N PRO A 108 -8.25 -9.08 -2.42
CA PRO A 108 -9.40 -9.85 -2.92
C PRO A 108 -10.38 -10.33 -1.86
N PHE A 109 -9.93 -10.54 -0.61
CA PHE A 109 -10.84 -10.88 0.49
C PHE A 109 -11.86 -9.76 0.74
N GLY A 110 -11.52 -8.52 0.43
CA GLY A 110 -12.43 -7.37 0.52
C GLY A 110 -13.71 -7.52 -0.31
N TRP A 111 -13.75 -8.39 -1.33
CA TRP A 111 -14.97 -8.67 -2.10
C TRP A 111 -15.91 -9.70 -1.45
N LYS A 112 -15.47 -10.39 -0.39
CA LYS A 112 -16.36 -11.30 0.36
C LYS A 112 -17.47 -10.48 1.03
N GLY A 113 -18.71 -10.97 0.97
CA GLY A 113 -19.91 -10.21 1.32
C GLY A 113 -19.84 -9.43 2.64
N GLU A 114 -19.37 -10.08 3.71
CA GLU A 114 -19.25 -9.46 5.04
C GLU A 114 -18.14 -8.40 5.09
N LEU A 115 -16.98 -8.68 4.51
CA LEU A 115 -15.84 -7.76 4.49
C LEU A 115 -16.10 -6.55 3.58
N TYR A 116 -16.78 -6.78 2.45
CA TYR A 116 -17.23 -5.74 1.54
C TYR A 116 -18.22 -4.80 2.22
N ALA A 117 -19.19 -5.36 2.97
CA ALA A 117 -20.16 -4.58 3.72
C ALA A 117 -19.50 -3.72 4.81
N LYS A 118 -18.43 -4.21 5.43
CA LYS A 118 -17.62 -3.48 6.42
C LYS A 118 -16.63 -2.48 5.81
N LYS A 119 -16.58 -2.34 4.48
CA LYS A 119 -15.61 -1.48 3.77
C LYS A 119 -14.15 -1.83 4.10
N ALA A 120 -13.85 -3.12 4.14
CA ALA A 120 -12.54 -3.61 4.59
C ALA A 120 -11.37 -3.09 3.75
N GLY A 121 -11.52 -2.89 2.44
CA GLY A 121 -10.50 -2.30 1.58
C GLY A 121 -10.26 -0.82 1.88
N SER A 122 -11.32 -0.04 2.06
CA SER A 122 -11.25 1.36 2.47
C SER A 122 -10.55 1.52 3.82
N LEU A 123 -10.92 0.68 4.80
CA LEU A 123 -10.27 0.64 6.11
C LEU A 123 -8.78 0.23 6.00
N ALA A 124 -8.47 -0.81 5.23
CA ALA A 124 -7.09 -1.26 5.03
C ALA A 124 -6.20 -0.16 4.44
N TYR A 125 -6.76 0.75 3.63
CA TYR A 125 -6.01 1.81 2.99
C TYR A 125 -5.39 2.83 3.96
N PHE A 126 -5.90 2.95 5.20
CA PHE A 126 -5.28 3.80 6.21
C PHE A 126 -3.88 3.31 6.63
N ILE A 127 -3.55 2.05 6.38
CA ILE A 127 -2.21 1.48 6.58
C ILE A 127 -1.20 2.18 5.66
N GLU A 128 -1.61 2.61 4.47
CA GLU A 128 -0.77 3.29 3.48
C GLU A 128 -0.52 4.78 3.78
N PHE A 129 -1.10 5.32 4.86
CA PHE A 129 -0.94 6.73 5.24
C PHE A 129 0.49 7.12 5.63
N SER A 130 1.31 6.16 6.07
CA SER A 130 2.73 6.42 6.36
C SER A 130 3.60 6.51 5.10
N SER A 131 3.13 6.03 3.95
CA SER A 131 3.92 5.92 2.72
C SER A 131 4.33 7.30 2.14
N PRO A 132 3.46 8.34 2.13
CA PRO A 132 3.88 9.69 1.77
C PRO A 132 4.97 10.29 2.68
N CYS A 133 4.92 10.01 3.99
CA CYS A 133 5.93 10.46 4.93
C CYS A 133 7.29 9.79 4.68
N TYR A 134 7.28 8.50 4.36
CA TYR A 134 8.48 7.76 3.94
C TYR A 134 9.14 8.41 2.72
N HIS A 135 8.35 8.69 1.68
CA HIS A 135 8.86 9.30 0.45
C HIS A 135 9.35 10.72 0.66
N LYS A 136 8.70 11.50 1.53
CA LYS A 136 9.18 12.83 1.93
C LYS A 136 10.55 12.72 2.60
N TRP A 137 10.72 11.80 3.55
CA TRP A 137 12.02 11.54 4.18
C TRP A 137 13.07 11.08 3.16
N LEU A 138 12.74 10.19 2.23
CA LEU A 138 13.66 9.77 1.18
C LEU A 138 14.11 10.92 0.27
N GLN A 139 13.35 12.01 0.17
CA GLN A 139 13.73 13.21 -0.59
C GLN A 139 14.56 14.17 0.23
N SER A 140 14.13 14.50 1.43
CA SER A 140 14.78 15.52 2.25
C SER A 140 16.01 14.98 3.00
N LYS A 141 16.01 13.68 3.33
CA LYS A 141 16.95 13.01 4.23
C LYS A 141 17.12 13.71 5.59
N LYS A 142 16.17 14.57 5.97
CA LYS A 142 16.17 15.28 7.26
C LYS A 142 15.72 14.34 8.37
N ARG A 143 16.39 14.40 9.52
CA ARG A 143 16.01 13.65 10.72
C ARG A 143 14.58 13.96 11.18
N SER A 144 14.14 15.21 11.08
CA SER A 144 12.77 15.60 11.43
C SER A 144 11.72 14.90 10.56
N ASP A 145 11.94 14.81 9.25
CA ASP A 145 11.05 14.07 8.35
C ASP A 145 11.12 12.56 8.62
N PHE A 146 12.29 12.03 9.03
CA PHE A 146 12.40 10.64 9.45
C PHE A 146 11.61 10.33 10.71
N ILE A 147 11.63 11.22 11.71
CA ILE A 147 10.83 11.10 12.93
C ILE A 147 9.34 11.11 12.58
N VAL A 148 8.89 12.03 11.71
CA VAL A 148 7.50 12.06 11.25
C VAL A 148 7.11 10.75 10.57
N PHE A 149 7.98 10.22 9.71
CA PHE A 149 7.76 8.91 9.09
C PHE A 149 7.65 7.79 10.13
N ILE A 150 8.56 7.69 11.10
CA ILE A 150 8.51 6.62 12.11
C ILE A 150 7.25 6.71 12.96
N VAL A 151 6.86 7.91 13.39
CA VAL A 151 5.65 8.11 14.20
C VAL A 151 4.40 7.74 13.41
N THR A 152 4.31 8.16 12.14
CA THR A 152 3.17 7.80 11.28
C THR A 152 3.15 6.32 10.94
N PHE A 153 4.31 5.70 10.70
CA PHE A 153 4.43 4.25 10.51
C PHE A 153 3.96 3.49 11.75
N PHE A 154 4.39 3.90 12.93
CA PHE A 154 3.96 3.27 14.18
C PHE A 154 2.44 3.34 14.36
N ALA A 155 1.84 4.52 14.16
CA ALA A 155 0.39 4.69 14.27
C ALA A 155 -0.38 3.84 13.24
N CYS A 156 0.00 3.92 11.96
CA CYS A 156 -0.77 3.33 10.86
C CYS A 156 -0.49 1.83 10.62
N ARG A 157 0.70 1.33 10.95
CA ARG A 157 1.11 -0.05 10.65
C ARG A 157 1.31 -0.91 11.88
N ILE A 158 1.62 -0.33 13.04
CA ILE A 158 1.82 -1.08 14.30
C ILE A 158 0.57 -1.05 15.17
N ILE A 159 0.03 0.13 15.48
CA ILE A 159 -1.17 0.26 16.31
C ILE A 159 -2.44 -0.07 15.51
N TYR A 160 -2.55 0.49 14.30
CA TYR A 160 -3.80 0.39 13.56
C TYR A 160 -4.07 -1.00 12.98
N VAL A 161 -3.06 -1.77 12.57
CA VAL A 161 -3.29 -3.10 11.96
C VAL A 161 -4.03 -4.08 12.89
N PRO A 162 -3.68 -4.22 14.18
CA PRO A 162 -4.48 -4.98 15.15
C PRO A 162 -5.91 -4.44 15.34
N ILE A 163 -6.10 -3.11 15.33
CA ILE A 163 -7.43 -2.50 15.42
C ILE A 163 -8.25 -2.79 14.17
N PHE A 164 -7.64 -2.68 12.99
CA PHE A 164 -8.24 -3.02 11.72
C PHE A 164 -8.71 -4.48 11.71
N PHE A 165 -7.86 -5.41 12.18
CA PHE A 165 -8.18 -6.82 12.30
C PHE A 165 -9.48 -7.06 13.10
N THR A 166 -9.64 -6.39 14.24
CA THR A 166 -10.86 -6.52 15.06
C THR A 166 -12.06 -5.83 14.42
N LEU A 167 -11.88 -4.68 13.77
CA LEU A 167 -12.96 -3.95 13.08
C LEU A 167 -13.59 -4.78 11.96
N ILE A 168 -12.77 -5.51 11.19
CA ILE A 168 -13.28 -6.32 10.09
C ILE A 168 -13.79 -7.70 10.52
N GLY A 169 -13.55 -8.11 11.77
CA GLY A 169 -13.92 -9.44 12.29
C GLY A 169 -13.21 -10.56 11.54
N ALA A 170 -11.90 -10.44 11.36
CA ALA A 170 -11.12 -11.39 10.56
C ALA A 170 -10.85 -12.73 11.28
N GLU A 171 -11.18 -12.85 12.57
CA GLU A 171 -11.05 -14.05 13.38
C GLU A 171 -11.80 -15.27 12.81
N ASP A 172 -12.91 -15.03 12.11
CA ASP A 172 -13.72 -16.10 11.52
C ASP A 172 -13.14 -16.66 10.20
N ASN A 173 -12.06 -16.06 9.69
CA ASN A 173 -11.42 -16.49 8.45
C ASN A 173 -9.93 -16.79 8.63
N SER A 174 -9.59 -18.06 8.86
CA SER A 174 -8.21 -18.48 9.15
C SER A 174 -7.20 -18.08 8.06
N PHE A 175 -7.58 -18.10 6.78
CA PHE A 175 -6.67 -17.69 5.70
C PHE A 175 -6.40 -16.19 5.70
N LEU A 176 -7.45 -15.37 5.88
CA LEU A 176 -7.31 -13.92 6.02
C LEU A 176 -6.48 -13.57 7.25
N MET A 177 -6.75 -14.23 8.38
CA MET A 177 -6.01 -14.05 9.63
C MET A 177 -4.52 -14.33 9.43
N VAL A 178 -4.14 -15.46 8.83
CA VAL A 178 -2.74 -15.79 8.54
C VAL A 178 -2.11 -14.71 7.65
N GLY A 179 -2.81 -14.27 6.59
CA GLY A 179 -2.30 -13.22 5.72
C GLY A 179 -2.06 -11.88 6.44
N ILE A 180 -3.00 -11.46 7.31
CA ILE A 180 -2.86 -10.23 8.10
C ILE A 180 -1.72 -10.37 9.12
N ILE A 181 -1.54 -11.53 9.76
CA ILE A 181 -0.42 -11.78 10.68
C ILE A 181 0.91 -11.69 9.93
N LEU A 182 1.04 -12.33 8.77
CA LEU A 182 2.27 -12.25 7.96
C LEU A 182 2.57 -10.81 7.54
N PHE A 183 1.54 -10.06 7.12
CA PHE A 183 1.66 -8.64 6.82
C PHE A 183 2.10 -7.83 8.03
N TYR A 184 1.53 -8.10 9.20
CA TYR A 184 1.87 -7.41 10.45
C TYR A 184 3.32 -7.68 10.88
N LEU A 185 3.77 -8.94 10.80
CA LEU A 185 5.16 -9.32 11.10
C LEU A 185 6.17 -8.62 10.18
N LEU A 186 5.85 -8.49 8.87
CA LEU A 186 6.67 -7.73 7.93
C LEU A 186 6.78 -6.25 8.37
N ASN A 187 5.67 -5.62 8.79
CA ASN A 187 5.68 -4.25 9.26
C ASN A 187 6.46 -4.07 10.57
N ILE A 188 6.40 -5.04 11.49
CA ILE A 188 7.23 -5.04 12.71
C ILE A 188 8.72 -5.10 12.36
N ALA A 189 9.10 -5.96 11.40
CA ALA A 189 10.49 -6.05 10.95
C ALA A 189 10.99 -4.71 10.36
N TRP A 190 10.18 -4.08 9.52
CA TRP A 190 10.48 -2.75 8.97
C TRP A 190 10.55 -1.66 10.04
N PHE A 191 9.61 -1.64 10.99
CA PHE A 191 9.61 -0.69 12.09
C PHE A 191 10.85 -0.84 12.98
N THR A 192 11.26 -2.08 13.24
CA THR A 192 12.47 -2.39 14.02
C THR A 192 13.70 -1.85 13.31
N LYS A 193 13.86 -2.15 12.01
CA LYS A 193 14.96 -1.62 11.19
C LYS A 193 14.98 -0.09 11.15
N ALA A 194 13.82 0.54 10.97
CA ALA A 194 13.71 2.01 10.97
C ALA A 194 14.06 2.61 12.33
N SER A 195 13.62 1.99 13.42
CA SER A 195 13.94 2.43 14.78
C SER A 195 15.44 2.33 15.08
N CYS A 196 16.10 1.23 14.70
CA CYS A 196 17.55 1.10 14.79
C CYS A 196 18.28 2.18 13.99
N LEU A 197 17.76 2.54 12.80
CA LEU A 197 18.30 3.62 12.00
C LEU A 197 18.12 4.99 12.68
N LEU A 198 17.03 5.21 13.42
CA LEU A 198 16.78 6.48 14.13
C LEU A 198 17.78 6.71 15.25
N PHE A 199 18.11 5.66 16.00
CA PHE A 199 19.12 5.75 17.06
C PHE A 199 20.53 6.02 16.50
N ASN A 200 20.81 5.53 15.30
CA ASN A 200 22.08 5.74 14.60
C ASN A 200 22.02 6.87 13.57
N TYR A 201 20.98 7.70 13.61
CA TYR A 201 20.79 8.75 12.61
C TYR A 201 21.84 9.83 12.83
N LYS A 202 22.82 9.91 11.93
CA LYS A 202 23.80 10.99 11.93
C LYS A 202 23.16 12.21 11.28
N ASP A 203 23.12 13.32 12.00
CA ASP A 203 22.53 14.57 11.53
C ASP A 203 23.35 15.24 10.41
N ASP A 204 24.59 14.80 10.20
CA ASP A 204 25.45 15.22 9.09
C ASP A 204 25.38 14.23 7.92
N MET A 205 24.64 14.60 6.88
CA MET A 205 24.61 13.92 5.58
C MET A 205 24.74 14.95 4.46
N ASP A 206 25.95 15.50 4.35
CA ASP A 206 26.41 16.21 3.15
C ASP A 206 27.09 15.26 2.13
N SER A 207 26.99 13.94 2.31
CA SER A 207 27.58 12.96 1.37
C SER A 207 26.63 11.81 1.02
N ARG A 208 26.29 11.75 -0.27
CA ARG A 208 25.28 10.89 -0.90
C ARG A 208 25.60 9.38 -0.94
N GLU A 209 26.65 8.90 -0.28
CA GLU A 209 27.20 7.56 -0.58
C GLU A 209 26.74 6.40 0.32
N SER A 210 26.17 6.64 1.52
CA SER A 210 25.98 5.52 2.47
C SER A 210 24.63 4.78 2.39
N TYR A 211 23.72 5.13 1.48
CA TYR A 211 22.34 4.62 1.49
C TYR A 211 21.96 3.68 0.34
N GLU A 212 22.83 3.50 -0.67
CA GLU A 212 22.59 2.54 -1.75
C GLU A 212 22.61 1.08 -1.27
N THR A 213 23.10 0.81 -0.05
CA THR A 213 23.08 -0.53 0.56
C THR A 213 21.76 -0.88 1.26
N ILE A 214 20.75 0.01 1.24
CA ILE A 214 19.48 -0.19 1.95
C ILE A 214 18.34 -0.71 1.05
N ALA A 215 18.48 -0.60 -0.28
CA ALA A 215 17.52 -1.13 -1.25
C ALA A 215 17.83 -2.59 -1.59
#